data_AF-A0A4R5U895-F1
#
_entry.id   AF-A0A4R5U895-F1
#
_cell.length_a   1.000
_cell.length_b   1.000
_cell.length_c   1.000
_cell.angle_alpha   90.00
_cell.angle_beta   90.00
_cell.angle_gamma   90.00
#
_symmetry.space_group_name_H-M   'P 1'
#
loop_
_entity.id
_entity.type
_entity.pdbx_description
1 polymer ?
#
loop_
_entity_poly.entity_id
_entity_poly.type
_entity_poly.pdbx_seq_one_letter_code
_entity_poly.pdbx_strand_id
1 'polypeptide(L)'
;MRHEDPAIDVSRQAGGLLYVRVRGTASFDNAVAYWNAIADAIEDRPAQLLLLIDELRGPAMSEAQWKQLVAEIGPRLGQLRIAHVKPHGLDTVEYCVLSAMGAGLDARVFEDERMASLWLRYGSPET
;
A
#
# COMPACT_ATOMS: atom_id res chain seq x y z
N MET A 1 -5.50 -25.90 0.29
CA MET A 1 -4.26 -25.23 0.73
C MET A 1 -4.69 -24.25 1.80
N ARG A 2 -4.19 -24.32 3.05
CA ARG A 2 -4.55 -23.31 4.06
C ARG A 2 -3.82 -22.03 3.67
N HIS A 3 -4.55 -20.98 3.33
CA HIS A 3 -3.95 -19.66 3.18
C HIS A 3 -3.54 -19.20 4.58
N GLU A 4 -2.27 -18.82 4.73
CA GLU A 4 -1.76 -18.26 5.98
C GLU A 4 -2.06 -16.77 5.99
N ASP A 5 -2.78 -16.33 7.01
CA ASP A 5 -3.10 -14.92 7.22
C ASP A 5 -1.81 -14.09 7.29
N PRO A 6 -1.77 -12.91 6.67
CA PRO A 6 -0.58 -12.06 6.72
C PRO A 6 -0.44 -11.47 8.14
N ALA A 7 0.80 -11.35 8.61
CA ALA A 7 1.09 -10.54 9.78
C ALA A 7 1.06 -9.07 9.38
N ILE A 8 0.13 -8.30 9.94
CA ILE A 8 -0.09 -6.88 9.64
C ILE A 8 0.15 -6.06 10.90
N ASP A 9 1.17 -5.19 10.87
CA ASP A 9 1.42 -4.21 11.92
C ASP A 9 0.96 -2.83 11.46
N VAL A 10 0.02 -2.23 12.17
CA VAL A 10 -0.48 -0.87 11.91
C VAL A 10 -0.07 0.04 13.06
N SER A 11 0.59 1.15 12.74
CA SER A 11 0.98 2.15 13.74
C SER A 11 0.81 3.57 13.19
N ARG A 12 0.54 4.52 14.09
CA ARG A 12 0.47 5.94 13.76
C ARG A 12 1.74 6.63 14.21
N GLN A 13 2.34 7.38 13.29
CA GLN A 13 3.55 8.14 13.51
C GLN A 13 3.25 9.65 13.56
N ALA A 14 4.24 10.44 13.99
CA ALA A 14 4.12 11.89 14.03
C ALA A 14 3.75 12.47 12.65
N GLY A 15 3.03 13.60 12.65
CA GLY A 15 2.61 14.26 11.41
C GLY A 15 1.44 13.59 10.68
N GLY A 16 0.71 12.67 11.34
CA GLY A 16 -0.47 12.02 10.76
C GLY A 16 -0.15 10.91 9.75
N LEU A 17 1.09 10.40 9.77
CA LEU A 17 1.52 9.28 8.96
C LEU A 17 0.98 7.96 9.51
N LEU A 18 0.26 7.21 8.67
CA LEU A 18 -0.07 5.83 8.92
C LEU A 18 1.09 4.96 8.40
N TYR A 19 1.69 4.18 9.30
CA TYR A 19 2.76 3.24 8.97
C TYR A 19 2.23 1.82 9.07
N VAL A 20 2.37 1.07 7.99
CA VAL A 20 1.90 -0.32 7.92
C VAL A 20 3.02 -1.21 7.41
N ARG A 21 3.26 -2.32 8.10
CA ARG A 21 4.18 -3.37 7.65
C ARG A 21 3.44 -4.68 7.53
N VAL A 22 3.59 -5.35 6.39
CA VAL A 22 2.90 -6.59 6.05
C VAL A 22 3.92 -7.66 5.73
N ARG A 23 3.77 -8.83 6.36
CA ARG A 23 4.66 -9.99 6.20
C ARG A 23 3.84 -11.25 5.94
N GLY A 24 4.38 -12.17 5.15
CA GLY A 24 3.72 -13.44 4.83
C GLY A 24 3.82 -13.82 3.36
N THR A 25 2.82 -14.55 2.87
CA THR A 25 2.77 -15.03 1.48
C THR A 25 1.96 -14.08 0.60
N ALA A 26 2.46 -13.80 -0.61
CA ALA A 26 1.73 -13.02 -1.61
C ALA A 26 0.53 -13.82 -2.14
N SER A 27 -0.67 -13.29 -1.93
CA SER A 27 -1.93 -13.81 -2.46
C SER A 27 -2.97 -12.69 -2.54
N PHE A 28 -4.02 -12.89 -3.33
CA PHE A 28 -5.13 -11.93 -3.41
C PHE A 28 -5.81 -11.75 -2.05
N ASP A 29 -6.10 -12.84 -1.35
CA ASP A 29 -6.75 -12.81 -0.03
C ASP A 29 -5.92 -12.02 0.99
N ASN A 30 -4.59 -12.22 0.99
CA ASN A 30 -3.70 -11.48 1.88
C ASN A 30 -3.63 -9.99 1.50
N ALA A 31 -3.72 -9.67 0.21
CA ALA A 31 -3.80 -8.29 -0.25
C ALA A 31 -5.09 -7.60 0.20
N VAL A 32 -6.23 -8.27 0.03
CA VAL A 32 -7.53 -7.81 0.53
C VAL A 32 -7.48 -7.63 2.05
N ALA A 33 -6.89 -8.56 2.80
CA ALA A 33 -6.80 -8.50 4.25
C ALA A 33 -6.02 -7.25 4.74
N TYR A 34 -4.82 -7.00 4.22
CA TYR A 34 -4.04 -5.85 4.69
C TYR A 34 -4.61 -4.51 4.22
N TRP A 35 -5.22 -4.44 3.03
CA TRP A 35 -5.87 -3.22 2.56
C TRP A 35 -7.15 -2.89 3.33
N ASN A 36 -7.91 -3.90 3.75
CA ASN A 36 -9.03 -3.69 4.67
C ASN A 36 -8.55 -3.18 6.03
N ALA A 37 -7.49 -3.75 6.60
CA ALA A 37 -6.92 -3.25 7.85
C ALA A 37 -6.45 -1.78 7.75
N ILE A 38 -5.90 -1.38 6.59
CA ILE A 38 -5.56 0.01 6.30
C ILE A 38 -6.82 0.88 6.23
N ALA A 39 -7.84 0.47 5.48
CA ALA A 39 -9.09 1.20 5.33
C ALA A 39 -9.79 1.40 6.68
N ASP A 40 -9.91 0.34 7.49
CA ASP A 40 -10.48 0.38 8.82
C ASP A 40 -9.72 1.37 9.73
N ALA A 41 -8.38 1.36 9.66
CA ALA A 41 -7.57 2.32 10.40
C ALA A 41 -7.84 3.77 9.95
N ILE A 42 -7.97 4.03 8.66
CA ILE A 42 -8.26 5.38 8.12
C ILE A 42 -9.65 5.84 8.53
N GLU A 43 -10.64 4.96 8.49
CA GLU A 43 -12.02 5.24 8.88
C GLU A 43 -12.14 5.56 10.37
N ASP A 44 -11.41 4.84 11.24
CA ASP A 44 -11.33 5.14 12.68
C ASP A 44 -10.71 6.52 12.95
N ARG A 45 -9.62 6.84 12.23
CA ARG A 45 -8.99 8.16 12.30
C ARG A 45 -8.31 8.51 10.98
N PRO A 46 -8.75 9.60 10.31
CA PRO A 46 -8.21 9.98 9.01
C PRO A 46 -6.69 10.13 9.02
N ALA A 47 -6.05 9.64 7.97
CA ALA A 47 -4.64 9.85 7.67
C ALA A 47 -4.51 10.53 6.30
N GLN A 48 -3.43 11.29 6.11
CA GLN A 48 -3.13 11.93 4.82
C GLN A 48 -1.97 11.25 4.10
N LEU A 49 -1.10 10.58 4.86
CA LEU A 49 0.09 9.91 4.38
C LEU A 49 0.03 8.44 4.82
N LEU A 50 0.36 7.53 3.90
CA LEU A 50 0.52 6.12 4.16
C LEU A 50 1.92 5.67 3.72
N LEU A 51 2.68 5.07 4.63
CA LEU A 51 3.88 4.31 4.32
C LEU A 51 3.56 2.82 4.52
N LEU A 52 3.45 2.09 3.42
CA LEU A 52 3.18 0.66 3.40
C LEU A 52 4.46 -0.11 3.06
N ILE A 53 4.94 -0.93 3.99
CA ILE A 53 6.05 -1.86 3.77
C ILE A 53 5.49 -3.25 3.50
N ASP A 54 5.54 -3.68 2.24
CA ASP A 54 5.00 -4.95 1.75
C ASP A 54 6.13 -5.97 1.57
N GLU A 55 6.34 -6.78 2.59
CA GLU A 55 7.36 -7.84 2.64
C GLU A 55 6.76 -9.21 2.26
N LEU A 56 5.62 -9.23 1.55
CA LEU A 56 5.03 -10.47 1.08
C LEU A 56 5.94 -11.16 0.07
N ARG A 57 5.99 -12.50 0.14
CA ARG A 57 6.79 -13.35 -0.75
C ARG A 57 5.91 -14.29 -1.55
N GLY A 58 6.22 -14.45 -2.83
CA GLY A 58 5.46 -15.31 -3.73
C GLY A 58 5.24 -14.66 -5.08
N PRO A 59 4.46 -15.32 -5.96
CA PRO A 59 4.13 -14.75 -7.26
C PRO A 59 3.38 -13.44 -7.10
N ALA A 60 3.66 -12.49 -8.00
CA ALA A 60 2.90 -11.26 -8.09
C ALA A 60 1.42 -11.52 -8.41
N MET A 61 0.55 -10.67 -7.90
CA MET A 61 -0.85 -10.65 -8.30
C MET A 61 -0.99 -10.30 -9.78
N SER A 62 -1.97 -10.92 -10.44
CA SER A 62 -2.34 -10.54 -11.82
C SER A 62 -2.94 -9.14 -11.88
N GLU A 63 -2.91 -8.54 -13.06
CA GLU A 63 -3.53 -7.23 -13.33
C GLU A 63 -5.03 -7.20 -12.97
N ALA A 64 -5.76 -8.27 -13.31
CA ALA A 64 -7.20 -8.36 -13.02
C ALA A 64 -7.49 -8.33 -11.52
N GLN A 65 -6.67 -9.02 -10.73
CA GLN A 65 -6.78 -9.03 -9.27
C GLN A 65 -6.47 -7.64 -8.68
N TRP A 66 -5.47 -6.94 -9.22
CA TRP A 66 -5.20 -5.56 -8.81
C TRP A 66 -6.36 -4.61 -9.11
N LYS A 67 -6.94 -4.68 -10.31
CA LYS A 67 -8.10 -3.88 -10.69
C LYS A 67 -9.29 -4.12 -9.78
N GLN A 68 -9.57 -5.38 -9.46
CA GLN A 68 -10.63 -5.75 -8.51
C GLN A 68 -10.38 -5.13 -7.12
N LEU A 69 -9.16 -5.28 -6.60
CA LEU A 69 -8.78 -4.76 -5.30
C LEU A 69 -8.90 -3.22 -5.22
N VAL A 70 -8.43 -2.50 -6.25
CA VAL A 70 -8.55 -1.03 -6.29
C VAL A 70 -10.01 -0.59 -6.38
N ALA A 71 -10.85 -1.29 -7.15
CA ALA A 71 -12.27 -0.96 -7.24
C ALA A 71 -13.00 -1.14 -5.90
N GLU A 72 -12.60 -2.14 -5.11
CA GLU A 72 -13.18 -2.44 -3.80
C GLU A 72 -12.70 -1.48 -2.71
N ILE A 73 -11.39 -1.23 -2.64
CA ILE A 73 -10.76 -0.51 -1.54
C ILE A 73 -10.61 0.99 -1.82
N GLY A 74 -10.39 1.38 -3.08
CA GLY A 74 -10.10 2.77 -3.48
C GLY A 74 -11.05 3.81 -2.87
N PRO A 75 -12.39 3.63 -2.91
CA PRO A 75 -13.33 4.56 -2.31
C PRO A 75 -13.17 4.76 -0.79
N ARG A 76 -12.62 3.77 -0.08
CA ARG A 76 -12.39 3.81 1.38
C ARG A 76 -11.10 4.50 1.78
N LEU A 77 -10.18 4.73 0.83
CA LEU A 77 -8.87 5.32 1.09
C LEU A 77 -8.86 6.86 1.05
N GLY A 78 -9.92 7.50 0.54
CA GLY A 78 -10.01 8.96 0.48
C GLY A 78 -8.90 9.61 -0.36
N GLN A 79 -8.33 10.71 0.12
CA GLN A 79 -7.24 11.45 -0.56
C GLN A 79 -5.89 11.14 0.09
N LEU A 80 -5.48 9.88 0.04
CA LEU A 80 -4.20 9.44 0.59
C LEU A 80 -3.05 9.63 -0.41
N ARG A 81 -1.92 10.11 0.12
CA ARG A 81 -0.61 9.92 -0.50
C ARG A 81 0.03 8.65 0.02
N ILE A 82 0.32 7.70 -0.86
CA ILE A 82 0.72 6.34 -0.54
C ILE A 82 2.13 6.09 -1.05
N ALA A 83 3.06 5.79 -0.16
CA ALA A 83 4.34 5.20 -0.51
C ALA A 83 4.32 3.70 -0.22
N HIS A 84 4.36 2.89 -1.26
CA HIS A 84 4.34 1.43 -1.17
C HIS A 84 5.75 0.89 -1.37
N VAL A 85 6.37 0.34 -0.33
CA VAL A 85 7.71 -0.22 -0.36
C VAL A 85 7.62 -1.72 -0.60
N LYS A 86 8.29 -2.22 -1.64
CA LYS A 86 8.40 -3.64 -1.96
C LYS A 86 9.87 -4.06 -1.97
N PRO A 87 10.44 -4.44 -0.81
CA PRO A 87 11.87 -4.77 -0.69
C PRO A 87 12.25 -6.11 -1.34
N HIS A 88 11.28 -6.88 -1.84
CA HIS A 88 11.50 -8.18 -2.46
C HIS A 88 11.32 -8.21 -3.99
N GLY A 89 11.14 -7.04 -4.61
CA GLY A 89 11.10 -6.90 -6.06
C GLY A 89 9.91 -6.07 -6.55
N LEU A 90 10.13 -5.40 -7.68
CA LEU A 90 9.17 -4.52 -8.33
C LEU A 90 8.40 -5.21 -9.48
N ASP A 91 8.34 -6.54 -9.52
CA ASP A 91 8.01 -7.33 -10.72
C ASP A 91 6.62 -7.06 -11.36
N THR A 92 5.77 -6.21 -10.77
CA THR A 92 4.49 -5.75 -11.35
C THR A 92 4.15 -4.28 -11.00
N VAL A 93 5.16 -3.41 -10.94
CA VAL A 93 5.03 -2.06 -10.35
C VAL A 93 4.29 -1.02 -11.19
N GLU A 94 3.97 -1.32 -12.45
CA GLU A 94 3.28 -0.35 -13.31
C GLU A 94 1.77 -0.24 -13.04
N TYR A 95 1.10 -1.29 -12.54
CA TYR A 95 -0.37 -1.27 -12.41
C TYR A 95 -0.92 -0.74 -11.08
N CYS A 96 -0.18 -0.88 -9.97
CA CYS A 96 -0.55 -0.29 -8.67
C CYS A 96 -0.67 1.23 -8.75
N VAL A 97 0.29 1.87 -9.43
CA VAL A 97 0.39 3.34 -9.51
C VAL A 97 -0.68 3.91 -10.45
N LEU A 98 -0.90 3.28 -11.61
CA LEU A 98 -1.88 3.74 -12.60
C LEU A 98 -3.33 3.62 -12.11
N SER A 99 -3.65 2.56 -11.35
CA SER A 99 -5.02 2.35 -10.84
C SER A 99 -5.35 3.27 -9.66
N ALA A 100 -4.36 3.57 -8.81
CA ALA A 100 -4.51 4.50 -7.68
C ALA A 100 -4.76 5.94 -8.16
N MET A 101 -4.06 6.40 -9.20
CA MET A 101 -4.27 7.73 -9.78
C MET A 101 -5.68 7.91 -10.36
N GLY A 102 -6.27 6.85 -10.93
CA GLY A 102 -7.66 6.86 -11.42
C GLY A 102 -8.72 7.01 -10.32
N ALA A 103 -8.37 6.70 -9.06
CA ALA A 103 -9.24 6.85 -7.89
C ALA A 103 -8.97 8.13 -7.08
N GLY A 104 -8.09 9.03 -7.55
CA GLY A 104 -7.70 10.25 -6.85
C GLY A 104 -6.62 10.07 -5.78
N LEU A 105 -5.93 8.93 -5.77
CA LEU A 105 -4.83 8.63 -4.84
C LEU A 105 -3.48 9.00 -5.46
N ASP A 106 -2.59 9.58 -4.64
CA ASP A 106 -1.21 9.89 -5.02
C ASP A 106 -0.30 8.75 -4.55
N ALA A 107 -0.12 7.71 -5.38
CA ALA A 107 0.61 6.52 -4.99
C ALA A 107 1.92 6.37 -5.76
N ARG A 108 2.98 5.96 -5.05
CA ARG A 108 4.27 5.62 -5.65
C ARG A 108 4.88 4.40 -4.99
N VAL A 109 5.53 3.56 -5.79
CA VAL A 109 6.22 2.36 -5.32
C VAL A 109 7.72 2.63 -5.17
N PHE A 110 8.33 2.05 -4.15
CA PHE A 110 9.75 2.15 -3.82
C PHE A 110 10.31 0.76 -3.47
N GLU A 111 11.61 0.55 -3.66
CA GLU A 111 12.32 -0.62 -3.11
C GLU A 111 12.84 -0.36 -1.70
N ASP A 112 13.02 0.92 -1.35
CA ASP A 112 13.68 1.36 -0.12
C ASP A 112 12.76 2.25 0.74
N GLU A 113 12.65 1.89 2.02
CA GLU A 113 11.81 2.58 3.01
C GLU A 113 12.28 4.02 3.25
N ARG A 114 13.59 4.28 3.19
CA ARG A 114 14.15 5.62 3.40
C ARG A 114 13.77 6.54 2.24
N MET A 115 13.87 6.09 0.99
CA MET A 115 13.44 6.86 -0.18
C MET A 115 11.93 7.14 -0.17
N ALA A 116 11.12 6.14 0.19
CA ALA A 116 9.67 6.30 0.37
C ALA A 116 9.34 7.36 1.42
N SER A 117 10.01 7.31 2.57
CA SER A 117 9.83 8.26 3.66
C SER A 117 10.20 9.70 3.26
N LEU A 118 11.28 9.87 2.49
CA LEU A 118 11.69 11.17 1.96
C LEU A 118 10.64 11.73 0.99
N TRP A 119 10.12 10.91 0.09
CA TRP A 119 9.09 11.33 -0.85
C TRP A 119 7.77 11.69 -0.15
N LEU A 120 7.35 10.94 0.88
CA LEU A 120 6.16 11.31 1.66
C LEU A 120 6.30 12.68 2.33
N ARG A 121 7.50 13.01 2.81
CA ARG A 121 7.77 14.27 3.52
C ARG A 121 7.90 15.48 2.60
N TYR A 122 8.54 15.31 1.44
CA TYR A 122 8.96 16.43 0.59
C TYR A 122 8.32 16.44 -0.80
N GLY A 123 7.62 15.37 -1.20
CA GLY A 123 7.16 15.17 -2.57
C GLY A 123 8.30 14.77 -3.52
N SER A 124 8.02 14.78 -4.82
CA SER A 124 9.08 14.70 -5.83
C SER A 124 9.80 16.05 -5.88
N PRO A 125 11.14 16.09 -5.90
CA PRO A 125 11.83 17.34 -6.23
C PRO A 125 11.35 17.79 -7.62
N GLU A 126 10.88 19.03 -7.72
CA GLU A 126 10.59 19.66 -9.01
C GLU A 126 11.91 19.72 -9.80
N THR A 127 12.00 18.95 -10.88
CA THR A 127 13.05 19.08 -11.91
C THR A 127 12.56 19.94 -13.03
#